data_AF-A0A7X7YRA6-F1
#
_entry.id   AF-A0A7X7YRA6-F1
#
_cell.length_a   1.000
_cell.length_b   1.000
_cell.length_c   1.000
_cell.angle_alpha   90.00
_cell.angle_beta   90.00
_cell.angle_gamma   90.00
#
_symmetry.space_group_name_H-M   'P 1'
#
loop_
_entity.id
_entity.type
_entity.pdbx_description
1 polymer ?
#
loop_
_entity_poly.entity_id
_entity_poly.type
_entity_poly.pdbx_seq_one_letter_code
_entity_poly.pdbx_strand_id
1 'polypeptide(L)'
;MNAKSHLRFVMLLLLGLCSVSLGDSTPEKYTGHIDATITVDGIERTYCMYVPDIPAIHSKEPLPLLIALHGAGGTAKGMEENVTLGRFDELAYTEGFIVVYPEGVQKQWNDGKNDTNPAKNGVDDVRFISTLIDNISQQYNIDTKRIYITGLSNGGMMAFRLACELSDRIAAIAAVAALMPENLASTIPNDKVSVLLIHGTDDPLVPWDGGNVHIFAIEGGRVLSVTQTIEFWVRRNECTLQISKTYLSDIDETDETCVWKEEYANAQDGARVVLYGIDGGGHSWPSGIVNLPQWVIGKTNSDVNACDIIWGFFKDVKKK
;
A
#
# COMPACT_ATOMS: atom_id res chain seq x y z
N MET A 1 49.13 5.79 85.50
CA MET A 1 48.83 4.81 84.42
C MET A 1 47.42 5.08 83.93
N ASN A 2 47.29 5.30 82.63
CA ASN A 2 46.33 6.22 82.02
C ASN A 2 44.91 5.67 81.86
N ALA A 3 43.93 6.48 82.25
CA ALA A 3 42.55 6.41 81.80
C ALA A 3 42.49 6.82 80.31
N LYS A 4 41.85 6.00 79.46
CA LYS A 4 41.52 6.37 78.07
C LYS A 4 40.01 6.48 77.93
N SER A 5 39.60 7.67 77.52
CA SER A 5 38.27 8.10 77.13
C SER A 5 37.82 7.42 75.84
N HIS A 6 36.56 6.99 75.78
CA HIS A 6 35.89 6.61 74.53
C HIS A 6 35.05 7.78 74.03
N LEU A 7 35.51 8.44 72.98
CA LEU A 7 34.78 9.47 72.24
C LEU A 7 33.86 8.76 71.22
N ARG A 8 32.54 8.84 71.40
CA ARG A 8 31.55 8.36 70.43
C ARG A 8 31.34 9.43 69.36
N PHE A 9 31.73 9.15 68.12
CA PHE A 9 31.37 9.94 66.95
C PHE A 9 29.95 9.56 66.50
N VAL A 10 29.01 10.50 66.54
CA VAL A 10 27.67 10.34 65.94
C VAL A 10 27.74 10.96 64.55
N MET A 11 27.68 10.11 63.52
CA MET A 11 27.61 10.52 62.12
C MET A 11 26.12 10.67 61.75
N LEU A 12 25.63 11.91 61.67
CA LEU A 12 24.30 12.23 61.15
C LEU A 12 24.31 12.08 59.62
N LEU A 13 23.67 11.03 59.10
CA LEU A 13 23.34 10.90 57.68
C LEU A 13 22.08 11.72 57.38
N LEU A 14 22.24 12.84 56.67
CA LEU A 14 21.16 13.59 56.03
C LEU A 14 20.77 12.85 54.74
N LEU A 15 19.67 12.09 54.79
CA LEU A 15 19.02 11.53 53.60
C LEU A 15 18.22 12.65 52.91
N GLY A 16 18.80 13.25 51.87
CA GLY A 16 18.07 14.08 50.92
C GLY A 16 17.15 13.23 50.07
N LEU A 17 15.84 13.36 50.28
CA LEU A 17 14.81 12.80 49.40
C LEU A 17 14.76 13.62 48.11
N CYS A 18 15.50 13.19 47.09
CA CYS A 18 15.23 13.61 45.72
C CYS A 18 13.91 12.98 45.27
N SER A 19 12.85 13.78 45.27
CA SER A 19 11.60 13.45 44.58
C SER A 19 11.85 13.61 43.08
N VAL A 20 12.13 12.51 42.40
CA VAL A 20 12.08 12.46 40.94
C VAL A 20 10.60 12.51 40.57
N SER A 21 10.13 13.66 40.08
CA SER A 21 8.84 13.70 39.39
C SER A 21 9.00 12.89 38.11
N LEU A 22 8.34 11.74 38.04
CA LEU A 22 8.07 11.06 36.78
C LEU A 22 7.16 12.01 35.98
N GLY A 23 7.78 12.82 35.13
CA GLY A 23 7.05 13.53 34.09
C GLY A 23 6.39 12.49 33.21
N ASP A 24 5.08 12.66 32.99
CA ASP A 24 4.30 11.93 32.01
C ASP A 24 4.88 12.25 30.63
N SER A 25 5.92 11.52 30.21
CA SER A 25 6.44 11.62 28.85
C SER A 25 5.42 10.91 27.96
N THR A 26 4.45 11.65 27.44
CA THR A 26 3.75 11.23 26.22
C THR A 26 4.82 10.82 25.21
N PRO A 27 4.80 9.59 24.66
CA PRO A 27 5.79 9.16 23.69
C PRO A 27 5.84 10.21 22.57
N GLU A 28 7.02 10.77 22.33
CA GLU A 28 7.28 11.64 21.19
C GLU A 28 6.87 10.85 19.94
N LYS A 29 5.82 11.29 19.24
CA LYS A 29 5.37 10.57 18.05
C LYS A 29 6.48 10.69 17.01
N TYR A 30 7.07 9.55 16.67
CA TYR A 30 8.15 9.49 15.71
C TYR A 30 7.61 9.95 14.34
N THR A 31 8.17 11.04 13.81
CA THR A 31 8.06 11.41 12.40
C THR A 31 9.27 10.81 11.66
N GLY A 32 9.24 10.80 10.32
CA GLY A 32 10.26 10.20 9.48
C GLY A 32 10.00 8.72 9.17
N HIS A 33 11.07 8.00 8.78
CA HIS A 33 11.03 6.57 8.47
C HIS A 33 11.04 5.74 9.75
N ILE A 34 10.11 4.81 9.84
CA ILE A 34 9.90 3.96 11.00
C ILE A 34 9.81 2.51 10.53
N ASP A 35 10.70 1.67 11.05
CA ASP A 35 10.60 0.21 10.97
C ASP A 35 9.90 -0.30 12.21
N ALA A 36 8.89 -1.16 12.03
CA ALA A 36 8.10 -1.69 13.12
C ALA A 36 7.62 -3.12 12.86
N THR A 37 7.15 -3.76 13.92
CA THR A 37 6.60 -5.12 13.88
C THR A 37 5.26 -5.19 14.60
N ILE A 38 4.39 -6.09 14.13
CA ILE A 38 3.17 -6.49 14.82
C ILE A 38 3.01 -8.00 14.77
N THR A 39 2.44 -8.60 15.82
CA THR A 39 2.12 -10.03 15.83
C THR A 39 0.70 -10.25 15.35
N VAL A 40 0.52 -11.06 14.32
CA VAL A 40 -0.79 -11.45 13.77
C VAL A 40 -0.82 -12.97 13.61
N ASP A 41 -1.81 -13.61 14.22
CA ASP A 41 -1.95 -15.08 14.23
C ASP A 41 -0.69 -15.83 14.70
N GLY A 42 0.02 -15.25 15.66
CA GLY A 42 1.28 -15.81 16.18
C GLY A 42 2.48 -15.66 15.25
N ILE A 43 2.33 -14.97 14.12
CA ILE A 43 3.41 -14.63 13.19
C ILE A 43 3.85 -13.18 13.45
N GLU A 44 5.14 -12.95 13.64
CA GLU A 44 5.70 -11.61 13.63
C GLU A 44 5.71 -11.07 12.19
N ARG A 45 5.02 -9.95 11.98
CA ARG A 45 4.90 -9.26 10.69
C ARG A 45 5.65 -7.94 10.77
N THR A 46 6.47 -7.64 9.78
CA THR A 46 7.25 -6.41 9.72
C THR A 46 6.67 -5.43 8.69
N TYR A 47 6.95 -4.14 8.86
CA TYR A 47 6.62 -3.09 7.91
C TYR A 47 7.55 -1.90 8.13
N CYS A 48 7.79 -1.12 7.06
CA CYS A 48 8.34 0.23 7.17
C CYS A 48 7.24 1.24 6.85
N MET A 49 7.33 2.44 7.40
CA MET A 49 6.40 3.53 7.10
C MET A 49 7.09 4.87 7.13
N TYR A 50 6.56 5.83 6.39
CA TYR A 50 6.97 7.22 6.43
C TYR A 50 5.86 8.08 7.02
N VAL A 51 6.18 8.79 8.10
CA VAL A 51 5.30 9.75 8.77
C VAL A 51 5.84 11.16 8.52
N PRO A 52 5.14 12.01 7.77
CA PRO A 52 5.66 13.34 7.42
C PRO A 52 5.78 14.24 8.64
N ASP A 53 6.89 14.96 8.79
CA ASP A 53 7.05 15.95 9.85
C ASP A 53 6.35 17.28 9.48
N ILE A 54 5.02 17.31 9.61
CA ILE A 54 4.16 18.41 9.18
C ILE A 54 3.23 18.90 10.29
N PRO A 55 2.76 20.16 10.26
CA PRO A 55 1.87 20.72 11.29
C PRO A 55 0.64 19.86 11.58
N ALA A 56 0.05 19.23 10.56
CA ALA A 56 -1.12 18.36 10.69
C ALA A 56 -0.88 17.13 11.61
N ILE A 57 0.33 16.57 11.62
CA ILE A 57 0.70 15.49 12.56
C ILE A 57 0.74 16.02 13.99
N HIS A 58 1.34 17.21 14.19
CA HIS A 58 1.50 17.85 15.50
C HIS A 58 0.19 18.36 16.08
N SER A 59 -0.69 18.90 15.24
CA SER A 59 -2.04 19.34 15.59
C SER A 59 -3.05 18.18 15.69
N LYS A 60 -2.62 16.95 15.36
CA LYS A 60 -3.46 15.74 15.33
C LYS A 60 -4.67 15.89 14.42
N GLU A 61 -4.51 16.52 13.26
CA GLU A 61 -5.52 16.54 12.22
C GLU A 61 -5.74 15.13 11.65
N PRO A 62 -6.96 14.80 11.20
CA PRO A 62 -7.24 13.51 10.59
C PRO A 62 -6.57 13.40 9.22
N LEU A 63 -5.62 12.47 9.08
CA LEU A 63 -4.82 12.27 7.86
C LEU A 63 -5.20 11.00 7.11
N PRO A 64 -5.11 10.98 5.76
CA PRO A 64 -5.20 9.75 4.99
C PRO A 64 -4.10 8.75 5.35
N LEU A 65 -4.39 7.46 5.10
CA LEU A 65 -3.43 6.37 5.18
C LEU A 65 -3.32 5.69 3.81
N LEU A 66 -2.11 5.60 3.29
CA LEU A 66 -1.78 4.80 2.10
C LEU A 66 -1.02 3.55 2.51
N ILE A 67 -1.46 2.38 2.05
CA ILE A 67 -0.74 1.12 2.19
C ILE A 67 -0.22 0.70 0.81
N ALA A 68 1.09 0.56 0.65
CA ALA A 68 1.73 0.22 -0.62
C ALA A 68 2.36 -1.18 -0.58
N LEU A 69 1.82 -2.11 -1.37
CA LEU A 69 2.14 -3.53 -1.33
C LEU A 69 3.15 -3.93 -2.43
N HIS A 70 4.26 -4.54 -2.03
CA HIS A 70 5.28 -5.03 -2.96
C HIS A 70 4.77 -6.21 -3.80
N GLY A 71 5.36 -6.41 -4.99
CA GLY A 71 5.13 -7.59 -5.83
C GLY A 71 5.83 -8.86 -5.31
N ALA A 72 5.55 -10.01 -5.92
CA ALA A 72 6.14 -11.29 -5.51
C ALA A 72 7.68 -11.26 -5.61
N GLY A 73 8.37 -11.73 -4.57
CA GLY A 73 9.82 -11.68 -4.46
C GLY A 73 10.39 -10.32 -4.01
N GLY A 74 9.54 -9.28 -3.93
CA GLY A 74 9.88 -7.97 -3.40
C GLY A 74 9.97 -7.94 -1.89
N THR A 75 10.20 -6.74 -1.34
CA THR A 75 10.16 -6.48 0.10
C THR A 75 9.47 -5.14 0.38
N ALA A 76 9.04 -4.91 1.62
CA ALA A 76 8.55 -3.62 2.10
C ALA A 76 9.45 -2.45 1.65
N LYS A 77 10.73 -2.50 2.06
CA LYS A 77 11.74 -1.51 1.71
C LYS A 77 12.02 -1.44 0.21
N GLY A 78 11.90 -2.55 -0.51
CA GLY A 78 12.05 -2.57 -1.97
C GLY A 78 10.91 -1.85 -2.70
N MET A 79 9.69 -1.87 -2.15
CA MET A 79 8.56 -1.09 -2.67
C MET A 79 8.81 0.41 -2.52
N GLU A 80 9.25 0.82 -1.33
CA GLU A 80 9.62 2.20 -1.00
C GLU A 80 10.80 2.69 -1.88
N GLU A 81 11.96 2.05 -1.78
CA GLU A 81 13.20 2.59 -2.33
C GLU A 81 13.44 2.28 -3.82
N ASN A 82 12.93 1.15 -4.34
CA ASN A 82 13.21 0.73 -5.72
C ASN A 82 12.01 0.91 -6.65
N VAL A 83 10.84 0.38 -6.26
CA VAL A 83 9.66 0.43 -7.14
C VAL A 83 9.12 1.85 -7.24
N THR A 84 8.94 2.50 -6.09
CA THR A 84 8.36 3.86 -6.03
C THR A 84 9.40 4.96 -5.92
N LEU A 85 10.68 4.61 -5.75
CA LEU A 85 11.82 5.54 -5.65
C LEU A 85 11.63 6.64 -4.58
N GLY A 86 10.97 6.31 -3.47
CA GLY A 86 10.64 7.25 -2.39
C GLY A 86 9.56 8.27 -2.76
N ARG A 87 8.93 8.17 -3.94
CA ARG A 87 7.99 9.19 -4.43
C ARG A 87 6.74 9.31 -3.57
N PHE A 88 6.24 8.22 -2.99
CA PHE A 88 5.12 8.31 -2.05
C PHE A 88 5.50 9.02 -0.75
N ASP A 89 6.76 8.97 -0.33
CA ASP A 89 7.23 9.66 0.89
C ASP A 89 7.33 11.17 0.63
N GLU A 90 7.84 11.56 -0.54
CA GLU A 90 7.81 12.95 -1.01
C GLU A 90 6.39 13.49 -1.06
N LEU A 91 5.45 12.72 -1.64
CA LEU A 91 4.04 13.08 -1.70
C LEU A 91 3.41 13.12 -0.30
N ALA A 92 3.77 12.20 0.60
CA ALA A 92 3.29 12.19 1.97
C ALA A 92 3.66 13.49 2.70
N TYR A 93 4.88 13.98 2.48
CA TYR A 93 5.34 15.26 3.02
C TYR A 93 4.61 16.47 2.41
N THR A 94 4.42 16.49 1.08
CA THR A 94 3.84 17.66 0.40
C THR A 94 2.32 17.73 0.44
N GLU A 95 1.64 16.58 0.44
CA GLU A 95 0.18 16.47 0.33
C GLU A 95 -0.49 16.03 1.64
N GLY A 96 0.30 15.62 2.64
CA GLY A 96 -0.17 15.35 3.99
C GLY A 96 -0.94 14.03 4.14
N PHE A 97 -0.20 12.92 4.15
CA PHE A 97 -0.72 11.59 4.50
C PHE A 97 0.39 10.72 5.10
N ILE A 98 0.03 9.59 5.70
CA ILE A 98 0.99 8.57 6.14
C ILE A 98 1.03 7.46 5.10
N VAL A 99 2.21 6.98 4.73
CA VAL A 99 2.39 5.81 3.86
C VAL A 99 3.07 4.68 4.62
N VAL A 100 2.55 3.46 4.46
CA VAL A 100 3.11 2.24 5.05
C VAL A 100 3.34 1.17 3.97
N TYR A 101 4.49 0.51 4.08
CA TYR A 101 4.94 -0.57 3.21
C TYR A 101 5.06 -1.84 4.07
N PRO A 102 4.06 -2.72 4.05
CA PRO A 102 4.10 -3.96 4.82
C PRO A 102 4.89 -5.06 4.12
N GLU A 103 5.48 -5.97 4.92
CA GLU A 103 6.22 -7.13 4.43
C GLU A 103 5.32 -8.38 4.27
N GLY A 104 5.35 -8.95 3.07
CA GLY A 104 4.68 -10.20 2.73
C GLY A 104 5.44 -11.41 3.30
N VAL A 105 4.70 -12.42 3.79
CA VAL A 105 5.32 -13.66 4.26
C VAL A 105 6.02 -14.36 3.10
N GLN A 106 7.29 -14.74 3.29
CA GLN A 106 8.11 -15.33 2.23
C GLN A 106 8.12 -14.47 0.94
N LYS A 107 8.06 -13.13 1.09
CA LYS A 107 8.07 -12.17 -0.02
C LYS A 107 6.88 -12.32 -0.99
N GLN A 108 5.74 -12.81 -0.50
CA GLN A 108 4.52 -12.93 -1.28
C GLN A 108 3.30 -12.57 -0.41
N TRP A 109 2.17 -12.37 -1.07
CA TRP A 109 0.86 -12.20 -0.46
C TRP A 109 -0.06 -13.38 -0.79
N ASN A 110 -0.92 -13.74 0.16
CA ASN A 110 -2.11 -14.53 -0.11
C ASN A 110 -3.15 -13.64 -0.82
N ASP A 111 -2.97 -13.47 -2.12
CA ASP A 111 -3.74 -12.51 -2.93
C ASP A 111 -5.07 -13.05 -3.46
N GLY A 112 -5.50 -14.23 -3.02
CA GLY A 112 -6.78 -14.83 -3.43
C GLY A 112 -6.69 -15.74 -4.66
N LYS A 113 -5.55 -15.83 -5.35
CA LYS A 113 -5.35 -16.83 -6.42
C LYS A 113 -5.20 -18.28 -5.90
N ASN A 114 -4.98 -18.48 -4.60
CA ASN A 114 -4.82 -19.77 -3.92
C ASN A 114 -3.59 -20.60 -4.37
N ASP A 115 -2.60 -19.98 -4.99
CA ASP A 115 -1.40 -20.61 -5.56
C ASP A 115 -0.09 -20.18 -4.86
N THR A 116 -0.09 -19.03 -4.17
CA THR A 116 1.09 -18.49 -3.49
C THR A 116 1.46 -19.32 -2.26
N ASN A 117 2.73 -19.27 -1.84
CA ASN A 117 3.16 -19.99 -0.64
C ASN A 117 2.42 -19.52 0.62
N PRO A 118 2.18 -18.21 0.85
CA PRO A 118 1.32 -17.74 1.94
C PRO A 118 -0.08 -18.36 1.90
N ALA A 119 -0.72 -18.43 0.72
CA ALA A 119 -2.03 -19.04 0.57
C ALA A 119 -2.03 -20.53 0.95
N LYS A 120 -1.06 -21.30 0.44
CA LYS A 120 -0.91 -22.73 0.74
C LYS A 120 -0.65 -23.02 2.22
N ASN A 121 -0.04 -22.08 2.94
CA ASN A 121 0.25 -22.18 4.36
C ASN A 121 -0.82 -21.54 5.26
N GLY A 122 -1.93 -21.07 4.70
CA GLY A 122 -3.03 -20.47 5.46
C GLY A 122 -2.70 -19.11 6.10
N VAL A 123 -1.75 -18.37 5.53
CA VAL A 123 -1.42 -17.01 5.98
C VAL A 123 -2.60 -16.07 5.71
N ASP A 124 -3.05 -15.38 6.75
CA ASP A 124 -4.16 -14.42 6.67
C ASP A 124 -3.65 -12.99 6.49
N ASP A 125 -3.29 -12.65 5.25
CA ASP A 125 -2.85 -11.29 4.92
C ASP A 125 -3.96 -10.24 5.02
N VAL A 126 -5.24 -10.65 4.93
CA VAL A 126 -6.37 -9.74 5.14
C VAL A 126 -6.44 -9.31 6.60
N ARG A 127 -6.32 -10.27 7.54
CA ARG A 127 -6.23 -9.95 8.99
C ARG A 127 -4.99 -9.12 9.29
N PHE A 128 -3.85 -9.41 8.66
CA PHE A 128 -2.65 -8.61 8.87
C PHE A 128 -2.86 -7.14 8.49
N ILE A 129 -3.35 -6.87 7.28
CA ILE A 129 -3.57 -5.49 6.83
C ILE A 129 -4.66 -4.80 7.66
N SER A 130 -5.75 -5.48 8.02
CA SER A 130 -6.75 -4.93 8.94
C SER A 130 -6.16 -4.57 10.31
N THR A 131 -5.32 -5.44 10.87
CA THR A 131 -4.66 -5.21 12.17
C THR A 131 -3.66 -4.06 12.09
N LEU A 132 -2.95 -3.93 10.97
CA LEU A 132 -2.02 -2.83 10.72
C LEU A 132 -2.76 -1.49 10.66
N ILE A 133 -3.91 -1.41 9.99
CA ILE A 133 -4.76 -0.22 9.98
C ILE A 133 -5.16 0.16 11.41
N ASP A 134 -5.61 -0.81 12.21
CA ASP A 134 -6.00 -0.56 13.62
C ASP A 134 -4.81 -0.07 14.45
N ASN A 135 -3.64 -0.70 14.30
CA ASN A 135 -2.43 -0.34 15.03
C ASN A 135 -1.95 1.09 14.71
N ILE A 136 -1.93 1.46 13.42
CA ILE A 136 -1.54 2.82 13.01
C ILE A 136 -2.58 3.85 13.48
N SER A 137 -3.88 3.51 13.42
CA SER A 137 -4.96 4.39 13.88
C SER A 137 -4.98 4.62 15.39
N GLN A 138 -4.36 3.74 16.18
CA GLN A 138 -4.14 3.98 17.61
C GLN A 138 -3.00 4.97 17.88
N GLN A 139 -2.03 5.04 16.98
CA GLN A 139 -0.84 5.89 17.12
C GLN A 139 -1.04 7.28 16.49
N TYR A 140 -1.77 7.36 15.37
CA TYR A 140 -2.00 8.58 14.59
C TYR A 140 -3.50 8.81 14.37
N ASN A 141 -3.91 10.07 14.23
CA ASN A 141 -5.31 10.38 13.93
C ASN A 141 -5.56 10.13 12.44
N ILE A 142 -5.93 8.89 12.09
CA ILE A 142 -6.22 8.51 10.70
C ILE A 142 -7.68 8.86 10.36
N ASP A 143 -7.89 9.51 9.21
CA ASP A 143 -9.22 9.67 8.62
C ASP A 143 -9.68 8.31 8.08
N THR A 144 -10.56 7.64 8.83
CA THR A 144 -11.07 6.31 8.48
C THR A 144 -11.85 6.27 7.17
N LYS A 145 -12.21 7.42 6.59
CA LYS A 145 -12.85 7.52 5.27
C LYS A 145 -11.84 7.68 4.13
N ARG A 146 -10.54 7.77 4.42
CA ARG A 146 -9.44 7.98 3.47
C ARG A 146 -8.29 7.00 3.71
N ILE A 147 -8.63 5.71 3.75
CA ILE A 147 -7.67 4.61 3.76
C ILE A 147 -7.61 4.03 2.35
N TYR A 148 -6.40 3.97 1.79
CA TYR A 148 -6.17 3.58 0.41
C TYR A 148 -5.12 2.48 0.34
N ILE A 149 -5.25 1.58 -0.64
CA ILE A 149 -4.28 0.52 -0.89
C ILE A 149 -3.76 0.63 -2.31
N THR A 150 -2.46 0.51 -2.50
CA THR A 150 -1.86 0.33 -3.82
C THR A 150 -0.92 -0.87 -3.84
N GLY A 151 -0.61 -1.41 -5.02
CA GLY A 151 0.41 -2.43 -5.12
C GLY A 151 0.77 -2.83 -6.54
N LEU A 152 1.95 -3.44 -6.67
CA LEU A 152 2.49 -3.99 -7.91
C LEU A 152 2.22 -5.50 -7.98
N SER A 153 1.76 -6.02 -9.12
CA SER A 153 1.70 -7.46 -9.40
C SER A 153 0.93 -8.24 -8.31
N ASN A 154 1.54 -9.23 -7.64
CA ASN A 154 0.97 -9.92 -6.46
C ASN A 154 0.45 -8.97 -5.36
N GLY A 155 1.09 -7.82 -5.14
CA GLY A 155 0.61 -6.78 -4.23
C GLY A 155 -0.63 -6.05 -4.77
N GLY A 156 -0.72 -5.82 -6.08
CA GLY A 156 -1.92 -5.28 -6.73
C GLY A 156 -3.09 -6.26 -6.72
N MET A 157 -2.82 -7.55 -6.90
CA MET A 157 -3.81 -8.63 -6.71
C MET A 157 -4.30 -8.67 -5.26
N MET A 158 -3.40 -8.50 -4.29
CA MET A 158 -3.76 -8.39 -2.88
C MET A 158 -4.63 -7.15 -2.62
N ALA A 159 -4.37 -6.03 -3.30
CA ALA A 159 -5.23 -4.84 -3.22
C ALA A 159 -6.68 -5.15 -3.67
N PHE A 160 -6.87 -5.92 -4.75
CA PHE A 160 -8.20 -6.40 -5.15
C PHE A 160 -8.85 -7.28 -4.07
N ARG A 161 -8.09 -8.20 -3.47
CA ARG A 161 -8.59 -9.02 -2.36
C ARG A 161 -9.05 -8.18 -1.17
N LEU A 162 -8.24 -7.21 -0.77
CA LEU A 162 -8.56 -6.27 0.31
C LEU A 162 -9.78 -5.42 -0.03
N ALA A 163 -9.95 -4.98 -1.28
CA ALA A 163 -11.15 -4.27 -1.71
C ALA A 163 -12.40 -5.14 -1.62
N CYS A 164 -12.30 -6.45 -1.85
CA CYS A 164 -13.42 -7.39 -1.70
C CYS A 164 -13.75 -7.66 -0.22
N GLU A 165 -12.73 -7.91 0.61
CA GLU A 165 -12.90 -8.43 1.97
C GLU A 165 -12.89 -7.34 3.07
N LEU A 166 -12.31 -6.16 2.81
CA LEU A 166 -12.24 -5.00 3.72
C LEU A 166 -12.90 -3.75 3.11
N SER A 167 -13.92 -3.94 2.26
CA SER A 167 -14.64 -2.84 1.61
C SER A 167 -15.20 -1.80 2.59
N ASP A 168 -15.52 -2.19 3.82
CA ASP A 168 -15.99 -1.32 4.90
C ASP A 168 -14.90 -0.44 5.51
N ARG A 169 -13.63 -0.76 5.25
CA ARG A 169 -12.45 -0.05 5.79
C ARG A 169 -11.74 0.81 4.75
N ILE A 170 -11.78 0.39 3.48
CA ILE A 170 -10.98 0.98 2.40
C ILE A 170 -11.86 1.85 1.51
N ALA A 171 -11.37 3.04 1.17
CA ALA A 171 -12.07 3.98 0.30
C ALA A 171 -11.75 3.74 -1.19
N ALA A 172 -10.50 3.41 -1.49
CA ALA A 172 -10.04 3.15 -2.85
C ALA A 172 -8.83 2.21 -2.92
N ILE A 173 -8.68 1.57 -4.07
CA ILE A 173 -7.46 0.83 -4.42
C ILE A 173 -6.87 1.31 -5.75
N ALA A 174 -5.56 1.11 -5.91
CA ALA A 174 -4.87 1.23 -7.18
C ALA A 174 -4.02 -0.03 -7.43
N ALA A 175 -4.23 -0.71 -8.55
CA ALA A 175 -3.48 -1.89 -8.92
C ALA A 175 -2.58 -1.58 -10.12
N VAL A 176 -1.30 -1.97 -10.06
CA VAL A 176 -0.32 -1.76 -11.13
C VAL A 176 0.24 -3.11 -11.58
N ALA A 177 0.25 -3.35 -12.90
CA ALA A 177 0.68 -4.61 -13.50
C ALA A 177 0.00 -5.83 -12.84
N ALA A 178 -1.29 -5.70 -12.52
CA ALA A 178 -2.06 -6.67 -11.76
C ALA A 178 -3.52 -6.63 -12.18
N LEU A 179 -4.16 -7.81 -12.24
CA LEU A 179 -5.56 -7.95 -12.57
C LEU A 179 -6.29 -8.70 -11.45
N MET A 180 -7.62 -8.59 -11.41
CA MET A 180 -8.40 -9.22 -10.36
C MET A 180 -8.28 -10.76 -10.46
N PRO A 181 -7.85 -11.45 -9.40
CA PRO A 181 -7.87 -12.91 -9.33
C PRO A 181 -9.24 -13.51 -9.69
N GLU A 182 -9.27 -14.54 -10.55
CA GLU A 182 -10.54 -15.17 -10.98
C GLU A 182 -11.35 -15.71 -9.79
N ASN A 183 -10.67 -16.25 -8.77
CA ASN A 183 -11.32 -16.78 -7.57
C ASN A 183 -12.08 -15.71 -6.77
N LEU A 184 -11.73 -14.43 -6.92
CA LEU A 184 -12.39 -13.32 -6.25
C LEU A 184 -13.62 -12.81 -7.02
N ALA A 185 -13.86 -13.26 -8.25
CA ALA A 185 -14.99 -12.79 -9.06
C ALA A 185 -16.36 -13.09 -8.42
N SER A 186 -16.41 -14.03 -7.47
CA SER A 186 -17.60 -14.35 -6.68
C SER A 186 -17.70 -13.63 -5.32
N THR A 187 -16.64 -12.94 -4.91
CA THR A 187 -16.55 -12.21 -3.64
C THR A 187 -16.98 -10.77 -3.86
N ILE A 188 -18.27 -10.49 -3.69
CA ILE A 188 -18.83 -9.16 -3.90
C ILE A 188 -18.59 -8.31 -2.63
N PRO A 189 -17.87 -7.18 -2.72
CA PRO A 189 -17.66 -6.32 -1.54
C PRO A 189 -18.99 -5.76 -1.03
N ASN A 190 -19.09 -5.49 0.28
CA ASN A 190 -20.30 -4.93 0.90
C ASN A 190 -20.48 -3.45 0.57
N ASP A 191 -19.37 -2.70 0.52
CA ASP A 191 -19.36 -1.29 0.18
C ASP A 191 -18.68 -1.04 -1.17
N LYS A 192 -19.01 0.10 -1.80
CA LYS A 192 -18.33 0.55 -3.02
C LYS A 192 -16.91 0.98 -2.67
N VAL A 193 -15.96 0.54 -3.49
CA VAL A 193 -14.53 0.90 -3.38
C VAL A 193 -14.12 1.46 -4.73
N SER A 194 -13.58 2.68 -4.77
CA SER A 194 -13.09 3.24 -6.02
C SER A 194 -11.83 2.50 -6.48
N VAL A 195 -11.68 2.26 -7.77
CA VAL A 195 -10.58 1.46 -8.32
C VAL A 195 -9.83 2.23 -9.40
N LEU A 196 -8.51 2.22 -9.32
CA LEU A 196 -7.63 2.60 -10.41
C LEU A 196 -6.81 1.37 -10.84
N LEU A 197 -6.70 1.15 -12.14
CA LEU A 197 -5.89 0.10 -12.72
C LEU A 197 -4.88 0.72 -13.69
N ILE A 198 -3.60 0.38 -13.56
CA ILE A 198 -2.56 0.70 -14.53
C ILE A 198 -1.99 -0.61 -15.06
N HIS A 199 -2.12 -0.87 -16.35
CA HIS A 199 -1.71 -2.16 -16.93
C HIS A 199 -1.11 -2.01 -18.33
N GLY A 200 -0.08 -2.80 -18.63
CA GLY A 200 0.56 -2.87 -19.94
C GLY A 200 -0.14 -3.86 -20.87
N THR A 201 -0.32 -3.51 -22.14
CA THR A 201 -0.94 -4.41 -23.13
C THR A 201 -0.07 -5.62 -23.45
N ASP A 202 1.24 -5.48 -23.29
CA ASP A 202 2.26 -6.46 -23.65
C ASP A 202 2.92 -7.06 -22.40
N ASP A 203 2.22 -6.99 -21.24
CA ASP A 203 2.67 -7.58 -19.99
C ASP A 203 2.83 -9.11 -20.15
N PRO A 204 4.07 -9.63 -20.11
CA PRO A 204 4.33 -11.05 -20.37
C PRO A 204 4.02 -11.96 -19.18
N LEU A 205 3.77 -11.39 -17.99
CA LEU A 205 3.57 -12.15 -16.75
C LEU A 205 2.10 -12.17 -16.32
N VAL A 206 1.41 -11.04 -16.48
CA VAL A 206 -0.03 -10.86 -16.19
C VAL A 206 -0.71 -10.39 -17.48
N PRO A 207 -1.19 -11.30 -18.33
CA PRO A 207 -1.65 -10.96 -19.67
C PRO A 207 -2.84 -10.00 -19.66
N TRP A 208 -2.85 -9.04 -20.57
CA TRP A 208 -3.95 -8.07 -20.76
C TRP A 208 -5.33 -8.76 -20.91
N ASP A 209 -5.37 -9.86 -21.67
CA ASP A 209 -6.57 -10.66 -21.91
C ASP A 209 -6.90 -11.64 -20.76
N GLY A 210 -6.15 -11.58 -19.66
CA GLY A 210 -6.33 -12.43 -18.49
C GLY A 210 -5.84 -13.87 -18.71
N GLY A 211 -6.28 -14.77 -17.84
CA GLY A 211 -5.88 -16.17 -17.86
C GLY A 211 -4.76 -16.48 -16.88
N ASN A 212 -3.86 -17.38 -17.26
CA ASN A 212 -2.81 -17.86 -16.37
C ASN A 212 -1.75 -16.77 -16.16
N VAL A 213 -1.42 -16.51 -14.91
CA VAL A 213 -0.24 -15.71 -14.56
C VAL A 213 0.99 -16.59 -14.72
N HIS A 214 2.04 -16.08 -15.35
CA HIS A 214 3.27 -16.83 -15.58
C HIS A 214 4.46 -16.06 -15.00
N ILE A 215 5.21 -16.69 -14.11
CA ILE A 215 6.49 -16.14 -13.64
C ILE A 215 7.58 -17.14 -14.03
N PHE A 216 8.31 -16.83 -15.10
CA PHE A 216 9.22 -17.77 -15.77
C PHE A 216 8.50 -19.08 -16.13
N ALA A 217 9.01 -20.23 -15.67
CA ALA A 217 8.42 -21.55 -15.92
C ALA A 217 7.38 -21.98 -14.89
N ILE A 218 6.99 -21.09 -13.96
CA ILE A 218 6.04 -21.38 -12.89
C ILE A 218 4.68 -20.82 -13.30
N GLU A 219 3.71 -21.71 -13.49
CA GLU A 219 2.30 -21.32 -13.59
C GLU A 219 1.84 -20.78 -12.24
N GLY A 220 1.40 -19.54 -12.25
CA GLY A 220 0.58 -18.96 -11.20
C GLY A 220 -0.91 -19.25 -11.44
N GLY A 221 -1.71 -18.88 -10.46
CA GLY A 221 -3.17 -18.91 -10.57
C GLY A 221 -3.67 -17.95 -11.66
N ARG A 222 -5.00 -17.84 -11.75
CA ARG A 222 -5.65 -17.15 -12.86
C ARG A 222 -6.19 -15.79 -12.46
N VAL A 223 -6.18 -14.87 -13.43
CA VAL A 223 -6.77 -13.53 -13.31
C VAL A 223 -7.78 -13.29 -14.42
N LEU A 224 -8.76 -12.43 -14.12
CA LEU A 224 -9.66 -11.88 -15.13
C LEU A 224 -8.88 -11.01 -16.13
N SER A 225 -9.43 -10.79 -17.33
CA SER A 225 -8.88 -9.80 -18.26
C SER A 225 -8.99 -8.38 -17.72
N VAL A 226 -8.29 -7.43 -18.33
CA VAL A 226 -8.48 -5.99 -18.05
C VAL A 226 -9.95 -5.60 -18.20
N THR A 227 -10.57 -5.98 -19.32
CA THR A 227 -11.99 -5.70 -19.58
C THR A 227 -12.88 -6.28 -18.49
N GLN A 228 -12.72 -7.56 -18.14
CA GLN A 228 -13.52 -8.22 -17.11
C GLN A 228 -13.31 -7.62 -15.72
N THR A 229 -12.06 -7.23 -15.40
CA THR A 229 -11.73 -6.55 -14.14
C THR A 229 -12.43 -5.19 -14.05
N ILE A 230 -12.35 -4.36 -15.10
CA ILE A 230 -13.03 -3.06 -15.15
C ILE A 230 -14.55 -3.24 -15.10
N GLU A 231 -15.12 -4.15 -15.88
CA GLU A 231 -16.56 -4.43 -15.89
C GLU A 231 -17.08 -4.87 -14.52
N PHE A 232 -16.33 -5.71 -13.81
CA PHE A 232 -16.68 -6.12 -12.43
C PHE A 232 -16.84 -4.89 -11.53
N TRP A 233 -15.84 -4.00 -11.51
CA TRP A 233 -15.85 -2.82 -10.65
C TRP A 233 -16.83 -1.75 -11.11
N VAL A 234 -17.00 -1.54 -12.42
CA VAL A 234 -18.01 -0.63 -12.98
C VAL A 234 -19.40 -1.09 -12.56
N ARG A 235 -19.70 -2.38 -12.69
CA ARG A 235 -20.97 -2.95 -12.24
C ARG A 235 -21.14 -2.84 -10.74
N ARG A 236 -20.11 -3.17 -9.96
CA ARG A 236 -20.16 -3.13 -8.49
C ARG A 236 -20.39 -1.70 -7.98
N ASN A 237 -19.74 -0.72 -8.59
CA ASN A 237 -19.85 0.67 -8.20
C ASN A 237 -21.02 1.40 -8.86
N GLU A 238 -21.76 0.73 -9.75
CA GLU A 238 -22.86 1.32 -10.53
C GLU A 238 -22.38 2.55 -11.32
N CYS A 239 -21.16 2.47 -11.86
CA CYS A 239 -20.55 3.56 -12.61
C CYS A 239 -21.04 3.57 -14.07
N THR A 240 -20.94 4.75 -14.68
CA THR A 240 -21.15 4.94 -16.13
C THR A 240 -19.95 5.64 -16.74
N LEU A 241 -19.70 5.40 -18.03
CA LEU A 241 -18.57 5.99 -18.74
C LEU A 241 -18.63 7.53 -18.70
N GLN A 242 -17.53 8.15 -18.26
CA GLN A 242 -17.37 9.60 -18.20
C GLN A 242 -16.35 10.08 -19.22
N ILE A 243 -15.22 9.37 -19.34
CA ILE A 243 -14.15 9.67 -20.29
C ILE A 243 -13.90 8.39 -21.07
N SER A 244 -14.18 8.42 -22.38
CA SER A 244 -13.75 7.37 -23.31
C SER A 244 -12.23 7.37 -23.45
N LYS A 245 -11.66 6.23 -23.84
CA LYS A 245 -10.22 6.09 -24.16
C LYS A 245 -9.63 7.34 -24.81
N THR A 246 -8.72 8.00 -24.08
CA THR A 246 -8.01 9.21 -24.49
C THR A 246 -6.53 9.03 -24.22
N TYR A 247 -5.68 9.27 -25.22
CA TYR A 247 -4.23 9.21 -25.06
C TYR A 247 -3.70 10.42 -24.28
N LEU A 248 -2.71 10.17 -23.43
CA LEU A 248 -1.92 11.21 -22.78
C LEU A 248 -0.79 11.66 -23.71
N SER A 249 -0.10 12.73 -23.33
CA SER A 249 1.10 13.15 -24.05
C SER A 249 2.19 12.10 -23.91
N ASP A 250 2.74 11.68 -25.04
CA ASP A 250 3.98 10.91 -25.17
C ASP A 250 5.16 11.89 -24.98
N ILE A 251 5.87 11.76 -23.87
CA ILE A 251 6.96 12.65 -23.46
C ILE A 251 8.31 11.96 -23.66
N ASP A 252 8.37 10.64 -23.50
CA ASP A 252 9.54 9.81 -23.77
C ASP A 252 9.30 8.88 -24.96
N GLU A 253 9.44 9.45 -26.16
CA GLU A 253 9.30 8.73 -27.43
C GLU A 253 10.31 7.58 -27.59
N THR A 254 11.28 7.41 -26.68
CA THR A 254 12.31 6.36 -26.75
C THR A 254 11.90 5.05 -26.07
N ASP A 255 10.88 5.08 -25.22
CA ASP A 255 10.40 3.87 -24.54
C ASP A 255 9.47 3.01 -25.41
N GLU A 256 9.04 3.53 -26.57
CA GLU A 256 8.16 2.87 -27.53
C GLU A 256 6.84 2.37 -26.91
N THR A 257 6.29 3.13 -25.96
CA THR A 257 5.00 2.90 -25.33
C THR A 257 4.13 4.15 -25.37
N CYS A 258 2.81 4.00 -25.20
CA CYS A 258 1.90 5.15 -25.08
C CYS A 258 0.83 4.89 -24.03
N VAL A 259 0.60 5.87 -23.16
CA VAL A 259 -0.44 5.79 -22.12
C VAL A 259 -1.76 6.35 -22.62
N TRP A 260 -2.85 5.66 -22.33
CA TRP A 260 -4.20 6.15 -22.49
C TRP A 260 -5.02 5.92 -21.23
N LYS A 261 -6.05 6.75 -21.05
CA LYS A 261 -6.95 6.71 -19.90
C LYS A 261 -8.40 6.50 -20.33
N GLU A 262 -9.13 5.73 -19.53
CA GLU A 262 -10.59 5.64 -19.54
C GLU A 262 -11.14 5.79 -18.12
N GLU A 263 -12.29 6.45 -17.96
CA GLU A 263 -12.87 6.71 -16.63
C GLU A 263 -14.37 6.51 -16.59
N TYR A 264 -14.83 5.87 -15.51
CA TYR A 264 -16.21 5.62 -15.16
C TYR A 264 -16.49 6.18 -13.77
N ALA A 265 -17.67 6.75 -13.56
CA ALA A 265 -18.07 7.28 -12.26
C ALA A 265 -19.56 7.03 -11.96
N ASN A 266 -19.86 6.91 -10.68
CA ASN A 266 -21.22 6.92 -10.16
C ASN A 266 -21.64 8.37 -9.85
N ALA A 267 -22.69 8.85 -10.50
CA ALA A 267 -23.14 10.24 -10.35
C ALA A 267 -23.73 10.58 -8.97
N GLN A 268 -24.14 9.58 -8.19
CA GLN A 268 -24.79 9.77 -6.88
C GLN A 268 -23.78 9.80 -5.74
N ASP A 269 -22.90 8.79 -5.70
CA ASP A 269 -21.96 8.62 -4.60
C ASP A 269 -20.52 9.02 -4.95
N GLY A 270 -20.18 9.22 -6.23
CA GLY A 270 -18.84 9.62 -6.65
C GLY A 270 -17.82 8.49 -6.62
N ALA A 271 -18.23 7.23 -6.47
CA ALA A 271 -17.35 6.09 -6.69
C ALA A 271 -16.80 6.12 -8.13
N ARG A 272 -15.51 5.79 -8.31
CA ARG A 272 -14.81 5.90 -9.59
C ARG A 272 -14.13 4.59 -9.96
N VAL A 273 -14.09 4.28 -11.24
CA VAL A 273 -13.28 3.21 -11.82
C VAL A 273 -12.47 3.80 -12.97
N VAL A 274 -11.15 3.75 -12.86
CA VAL A 274 -10.23 4.40 -13.80
C VAL A 274 -9.25 3.38 -14.34
N LEU A 275 -9.09 3.33 -15.66
CA LEU A 275 -8.10 2.52 -16.33
C LEU A 275 -7.05 3.42 -16.99
N TYR A 276 -5.79 3.15 -16.72
CA TYR A 276 -4.65 3.58 -17.52
C TYR A 276 -4.10 2.35 -18.25
N GLY A 277 -4.31 2.29 -19.56
CA GLY A 277 -3.69 1.28 -20.41
C GLY A 277 -2.40 1.82 -21.01
N ILE A 278 -1.38 0.97 -21.08
CA ILE A 278 -0.07 1.32 -21.65
C ILE A 278 0.15 0.43 -22.86
N ASP A 279 -0.08 0.99 -24.05
CA ASP A 279 0.14 0.28 -25.31
C ASP A 279 1.65 -0.02 -25.44
N GLY A 280 2.02 -1.29 -25.66
CA GLY A 280 3.41 -1.77 -25.69
C GLY A 280 4.08 -1.89 -24.31
N GLY A 281 3.40 -1.48 -23.24
CA GLY A 281 3.90 -1.55 -21.87
C GLY A 281 3.91 -2.98 -21.32
N GLY A 282 4.89 -3.28 -20.48
CA GLY A 282 5.07 -4.56 -19.81
C GLY A 282 4.64 -4.58 -18.33
N HIS A 283 5.13 -5.60 -17.62
CA HIS A 283 5.02 -5.86 -16.19
C HIS A 283 5.87 -4.92 -15.33
N SER A 284 5.56 -3.63 -15.36
CA SER A 284 6.37 -2.58 -14.74
C SER A 284 5.55 -1.61 -13.91
N TRP A 285 6.24 -0.86 -13.06
CA TRP A 285 5.69 0.35 -12.42
C TRP A 285 6.12 1.56 -13.26
N PRO A 286 5.21 2.34 -13.86
CA PRO A 286 5.58 3.51 -14.67
C PRO A 286 6.46 4.51 -13.91
N SER A 287 7.56 4.92 -14.54
CA SER A 287 8.69 5.67 -13.96
C SER A 287 9.31 5.05 -12.68
N GLY A 288 9.09 3.77 -12.42
CA GLY A 288 9.65 3.02 -11.29
C GLY A 288 10.68 1.99 -11.73
N ILE A 289 11.36 1.35 -10.76
CA ILE A 289 12.35 0.30 -11.03
C ILE A 289 11.84 -1.05 -10.52
N VAL A 290 11.63 -1.98 -11.45
CA VAL A 290 11.43 -3.40 -11.15
C VAL A 290 12.76 -4.11 -11.42
N ASN A 291 13.32 -4.79 -10.41
CA ASN A 291 14.64 -5.43 -10.48
C ASN A 291 14.65 -6.74 -11.29
N LEU A 292 14.13 -6.70 -12.52
CA LEU A 292 14.15 -7.79 -13.49
C LEU A 292 14.51 -7.24 -14.88
N PRO A 293 15.19 -8.03 -15.74
CA PRO A 293 15.54 -7.59 -17.08
C PRO A 293 14.32 -7.30 -17.95
N GLN A 294 14.41 -6.32 -18.86
CA GLN A 294 13.33 -5.96 -19.80
C GLN A 294 12.81 -7.14 -20.63
N TRP A 295 13.65 -8.10 -21.01
CA TRP A 295 13.19 -9.29 -21.76
C TRP A 295 12.28 -10.22 -20.92
N VAL A 296 12.27 -10.05 -19.60
CA VAL A 296 11.36 -10.75 -18.66
C VAL A 296 10.09 -9.96 -18.43
N ILE A 297 10.22 -8.66 -18.21
CA ILE A 297 9.09 -7.82 -17.78
C ILE A 297 8.45 -7.01 -18.90
N GLY A 298 9.01 -6.97 -20.10
CA GLY A 298 8.56 -6.05 -21.15
C GLY A 298 9.05 -4.61 -20.91
N LYS A 299 8.53 -3.67 -21.70
CA LYS A 299 8.95 -2.25 -21.66
C LYS A 299 8.35 -1.51 -20.46
N THR A 300 9.08 -0.55 -19.92
CA THR A 300 8.59 0.33 -18.85
C THR A 300 8.27 1.69 -19.45
N ASN A 301 7.05 2.17 -19.22
CA ASN A 301 6.68 3.53 -19.63
C ASN A 301 7.30 4.58 -18.70
N SER A 302 7.76 5.67 -19.29
CA SER A 302 8.39 6.81 -18.62
C SER A 302 7.62 8.13 -18.82
N ASP A 303 6.52 8.14 -19.57
CA ASP A 303 5.68 9.33 -19.77
C ASP A 303 4.98 9.80 -18.51
N VAL A 304 4.63 8.85 -17.63
CA VAL A 304 3.86 9.13 -16.42
C VAL A 304 4.47 8.48 -15.19
N ASN A 305 4.41 9.22 -14.08
CA ASN A 305 4.74 8.67 -12.77
C ASN A 305 3.49 8.03 -12.14
N ALA A 306 3.55 6.71 -11.90
CA ALA A 306 2.40 6.00 -11.33
C ALA A 306 2.04 6.48 -9.92
N CYS A 307 3.02 6.86 -9.08
CA CYS A 307 2.73 7.37 -7.73
C CYS A 307 1.92 8.67 -7.78
N ASP A 308 2.24 9.57 -8.70
CA ASP A 308 1.52 10.83 -8.90
C ASP A 308 0.09 10.60 -9.41
N ILE A 309 -0.09 9.69 -10.39
CA ILE A 309 -1.42 9.27 -10.86
C ILE A 309 -2.26 8.69 -9.72
N ILE A 310 -1.67 7.77 -8.96
CA ILE A 310 -2.34 7.05 -7.87
C ILE A 310 -2.75 8.02 -6.78
N TRP A 311 -1.86 8.89 -6.31
CA TRP A 311 -2.20 9.86 -5.28
C TRP A 311 -3.21 10.90 -5.79
N GLY A 312 -3.07 11.37 -7.02
CA GLY A 312 -4.03 12.26 -7.66
C GLY A 312 -5.44 11.66 -7.71
N PHE A 313 -5.55 10.35 -7.92
CA PHE A 313 -6.82 9.64 -7.83
C PHE A 313 -7.33 9.51 -6.38
N PHE A 314 -6.47 9.09 -5.45
CA PHE A 314 -6.87 8.83 -4.07
C PHE A 314 -7.33 10.08 -3.32
N LYS A 315 -6.63 11.22 -3.47
CA LYS A 315 -6.93 12.42 -2.70
C LYS A 315 -8.34 12.99 -2.93
N ASP A 316 -8.95 12.65 -4.06
CA ASP A 316 -10.31 13.05 -4.43
C ASP A 316 -11.37 12.03 -3.98
N VAL A 317 -10.98 10.85 -3.48
CA VAL A 317 -11.91 9.79 -3.06
C VAL A 317 -12.08 9.80 -1.55
N LYS A 318 -13.33 9.83 -1.09
CA LYS A 318 -13.69 9.64 0.32
C LYS A 318 -14.82 8.64 0.45
N LYS A 319 -14.66 7.66 1.35
CA LYS A 319 -15.73 6.71 1.68
C LYS A 319 -16.92 7.47 2.28
N LYS A 320 -18.12 7.22 1.77
CA LYS A 320 -19.35 7.90 2.23
C LYS A 320 -19.85 7.31 3.54
#